data_AF-A0A519V6F8-F1
#
_entry.id   AF-A0A519V6F8-F1
#
_cell.length_a   1.000
_cell.length_b   1.000
_cell.length_c   1.000
_cell.angle_alpha   90.00
_cell.angle_beta   90.00
_cell.angle_gamma   90.00
#
_symmetry.space_group_name_H-M   'P 1'
#
loop_
_entity.id
_entity.type
_entity.pdbx_description
1 polymer ?
#
loop_
_entity_poly.entity_id
_entity_poly.type
_entity_poly.pdbx_seq_one_letter_code
_entity_poly.pdbx_strand_id
1 'polypeptide(L)'
;MRKNLTRKLGLTLVGLLPLAALHAQSLEPQAALAKALAARAQWAGTSYPAADLRLSSAYADAGGLEHVYVQQLYRGIPVYNRMQSLAFVGSRLASHAGNLVPAKQLAALPATPTVSAAAAVSLALKYLKAANTSTPALLKTEEGPEARQTFAGTNVARHDIVASLTWAFDAAQRPHLAWNVNIDLLGTPDWWNVRIDANTGAFVDQDNWTVEEAAATRPATPATARATGYQPLATVLALSPLAPPTTTTSSYLVVPFPRERPTTLPLQVETDPWLKAGAINNATTNGWHFDGTTNYLTTRGNNVSAYDDAANANAPGNYATSQTAAPGLTFNYAPDFTATPSNVPNRNAAVTNLFYWANIIHDVTYQYGFTEAAGNFQADNIGRGGLGGDYVKAEAQDGSGTNNANFSTPIDGTSGRMQMYLWSAITPPYFINVTTPTTVAGNYTAVEGGFSTNNSLFTLGPISGTLGLYADAGSSPLTYLACGAYGGTTPLTGKIALLYRGTCNFSAKVKNAQLAGAVAAIVINNVAGAPTVMGGTDNTVTIPSVMISQADGALLAAQVA
;
A
#
# COMPACT_ATOMS: atom_id res chain seq x y z
N MET A 1 74.05 43.58 -32.15
CA MET A 1 74.09 42.38 -33.01
C MET A 1 73.17 41.32 -32.41
N ARG A 2 71.95 41.17 -32.95
CA ARG A 2 71.49 39.96 -33.65
C ARG A 2 71.63 38.65 -32.86
N LYS A 3 70.52 38.06 -32.41
CA LYS A 3 69.80 37.02 -33.17
C LYS A 3 68.45 36.67 -32.55
N ASN A 4 67.46 36.61 -33.44
CA ASN A 4 66.08 36.20 -33.27
C ASN A 4 65.96 34.69 -33.03
N LEU A 5 64.93 34.27 -32.28
CA LEU A 5 64.18 33.07 -32.63
C LEU A 5 62.69 33.23 -32.23
N THR A 6 61.88 33.51 -33.25
CA THR A 6 60.42 33.53 -33.24
C THR A 6 59.85 32.11 -33.13
N ARG A 7 58.99 31.85 -32.14
CA ARG A 7 58.06 30.71 -32.14
C ARG A 7 56.64 31.24 -32.29
N LYS A 8 56.01 30.92 -33.42
CA LYS A 8 54.59 31.18 -33.71
C LYS A 8 53.74 30.29 -32.79
N LEU A 9 52.88 30.89 -31.96
CA LEU A 9 51.75 30.20 -31.35
C LEU A 9 50.58 30.28 -32.35
N GLY A 10 50.17 29.12 -32.88
CA GLY A 10 48.92 28.98 -33.61
C GLY A 10 47.77 28.97 -32.61
N LEU A 11 46.86 29.93 -32.77
CA LEU A 11 45.63 30.04 -32.00
C LEU A 11 44.58 29.10 -32.63
N THR A 12 44.44 27.88 -32.11
CA THR A 12 43.30 27.01 -32.44
C THR A 12 42.14 27.40 -31.53
N LEU A 13 41.21 28.16 -32.10
CA LEU A 13 39.93 28.52 -31.50
C LEU A 13 39.03 27.27 -31.49
N VAL A 14 39.08 26.48 -30.42
CA VAL A 14 38.06 25.44 -30.17
C VAL A 14 36.91 26.12 -29.43
N GLY A 15 35.82 26.34 -30.15
CA GLY A 15 34.57 26.83 -29.56
C GLY A 15 34.07 25.83 -28.52
N LEU A 16 34.11 26.24 -27.25
CA LEU A 16 33.30 25.60 -26.21
C LEU A 16 31.84 26.01 -26.44
N LEU A 17 31.10 25.15 -27.12
CA LEU A 17 29.66 25.06 -26.93
C LEU A 17 29.42 24.61 -25.48
N PRO A 18 28.63 25.32 -24.67
CA PRO A 18 28.23 24.80 -23.39
C PRO A 18 27.22 23.67 -23.66
N LEU A 19 27.66 22.42 -23.61
CA LEU A 19 26.73 21.32 -23.36
C LEU A 19 26.26 21.48 -21.91
N ALA A 20 25.14 22.18 -21.73
CA ALA A 20 24.39 22.08 -20.48
C ALA A 20 23.86 20.65 -20.38
N ALA A 21 24.45 19.84 -19.50
CA ALA A 21 23.80 18.64 -19.02
C ALA A 21 22.57 19.10 -18.22
N LEU A 22 21.39 19.11 -18.87
CA LEU A 22 20.13 19.35 -18.19
C LEU A 22 19.84 18.13 -17.31
N HIS A 23 20.01 18.33 -16.02
CA HIS A 23 19.51 17.42 -15.01
C HIS A 23 17.99 17.56 -14.94
N ALA A 24 17.33 16.56 -14.37
CA ALA A 24 15.99 16.79 -13.90
C ALA A 24 16.04 17.82 -12.76
N GLN A 25 15.54 19.03 -13.01
CA GLN A 25 15.51 20.12 -12.05
C GLN A 25 14.11 20.71 -12.03
N SER A 26 13.69 21.19 -10.87
CA SER A 26 12.51 22.03 -10.78
C SER A 26 12.69 23.21 -11.74
N LEU A 27 11.70 23.42 -12.61
CA LEU A 27 11.70 24.59 -13.48
C LEU A 27 11.28 25.81 -12.66
N GLU A 28 11.84 26.97 -12.99
CA GLU A 28 11.37 28.23 -12.43
C GLU A 28 9.86 28.39 -12.66
N PRO A 29 9.02 28.44 -11.59
CA PRO A 29 7.57 28.34 -11.73
C PRO A 29 6.97 29.39 -12.67
N GLN A 30 7.45 30.63 -12.59
CA GLN A 30 6.96 31.72 -13.43
C GLN A 30 7.30 31.47 -14.92
N ALA A 31 8.48 30.95 -15.21
CA ALA A 31 8.89 30.63 -16.57
C ALA A 31 8.09 29.45 -17.14
N ALA A 32 7.89 28.39 -16.34
CA ALA A 32 7.10 27.23 -16.73
C ALA A 32 5.63 27.59 -17.03
N LEU A 33 5.00 28.42 -16.18
CA LEU A 33 3.65 28.88 -16.42
C LEU A 33 3.57 29.78 -17.66
N ALA A 34 4.49 30.73 -17.83
CA ALA A 34 4.54 31.59 -19.01
C ALA A 34 4.66 30.76 -20.30
N LYS A 35 5.48 29.71 -20.28
CA LYS A 35 5.64 28.76 -21.39
C LYS A 35 4.36 28.00 -21.69
N ALA A 36 3.68 27.48 -20.66
CA ALA A 36 2.39 26.81 -20.83
C ALA A 36 1.34 27.75 -21.44
N LEU A 37 1.28 29.00 -20.96
CA LEU A 37 0.34 30.01 -21.45
C LEU A 37 0.64 30.46 -22.88
N ALA A 38 1.90 30.52 -23.30
CA ALA A 38 2.29 30.81 -24.68
C ALA A 38 1.79 29.72 -25.66
N ALA A 39 1.77 28.46 -25.23
CA ALA A 39 1.25 27.34 -26.01
C ALA A 39 -0.26 27.07 -25.82
N ARG A 40 -0.97 27.89 -25.02
CA ARG A 40 -2.37 27.66 -24.61
C ARG A 40 -3.34 27.40 -25.74
N ALA A 41 -3.16 28.06 -26.88
CA ALA A 41 -4.02 27.85 -28.06
C ALA A 41 -3.99 26.40 -28.56
N GLN A 42 -2.90 25.65 -28.33
CA GLN A 42 -2.72 24.27 -28.78
C GLN A 42 -3.43 23.26 -27.87
N TRP A 43 -3.52 23.53 -26.56
CA TRP A 43 -4.02 22.54 -25.58
C TRP A 43 -5.32 22.93 -24.87
N ALA A 44 -5.64 24.23 -24.77
CA ALA A 44 -6.89 24.74 -24.19
C ALA A 44 -7.72 25.63 -25.13
N GLY A 45 -7.14 26.12 -26.22
CA GLY A 45 -7.81 27.06 -27.12
C GLY A 45 -8.10 28.41 -26.45
N THR A 46 -9.18 29.09 -26.84
CA THR A 46 -9.55 30.43 -26.36
C THR A 46 -10.56 30.43 -25.21
N SER A 47 -11.15 29.27 -24.90
CA SER A 47 -12.27 29.15 -23.95
C SER A 47 -11.85 29.20 -22.47
N TYR A 48 -10.56 29.13 -22.18
CA TYR A 48 -10.01 29.09 -20.81
C TYR A 48 -9.03 30.25 -20.63
N PRO A 49 -9.42 31.37 -19.98
CA PRO A 49 -8.55 32.53 -19.80
C PRO A 49 -7.33 32.16 -18.95
N ALA A 50 -6.22 32.90 -19.12
CA ALA A 50 -4.99 32.64 -18.36
C ALA A 50 -5.18 32.75 -16.84
N ALA A 51 -6.10 33.60 -16.40
CA ALA A 51 -6.46 33.75 -14.98
C ALA A 51 -7.17 32.52 -14.38
N ASP A 52 -7.73 31.65 -15.23
CA ASP A 52 -8.38 30.40 -14.82
C ASP A 52 -7.43 29.19 -14.88
N LEU A 53 -6.11 29.44 -14.94
CA LEU A 53 -5.09 28.42 -15.08
C LEU A 53 -3.98 28.68 -14.07
N ARG A 54 -3.62 27.67 -13.29
CA ARG A 54 -2.54 27.74 -12.31
C ARG A 54 -1.52 26.63 -12.55
N LEU A 55 -0.25 26.95 -12.38
CA LEU A 55 0.79 25.92 -12.37
C LEU A 55 0.59 25.01 -11.15
N SER A 56 0.53 23.70 -11.39
CA SER A 56 0.53 22.69 -10.33
C SER A 56 1.97 22.30 -9.98
N SER A 57 2.75 21.90 -10.97
CA SER A 57 4.16 21.54 -10.84
C SER A 57 4.86 21.64 -12.19
N ALA A 58 6.19 21.76 -12.17
CA ALA A 58 7.00 21.73 -13.38
C ALA A 58 8.43 21.28 -13.10
N TYR A 59 8.96 20.42 -13.97
CA TYR A 59 10.33 19.94 -13.90
C TYR A 59 10.86 19.59 -15.29
N ALA A 60 12.17 19.70 -15.50
CA ALA A 60 12.83 19.06 -16.63
C ALA A 60 13.17 17.61 -16.27
N ASP A 61 13.25 16.69 -17.22
CA ASP A 61 13.86 15.38 -17.02
C ASP A 61 15.29 15.32 -17.60
N ALA A 62 16.01 14.24 -17.31
CA ALA A 62 17.37 14.03 -17.81
C ALA A 62 17.46 13.86 -19.34
N GLY A 63 16.34 13.59 -20.01
CA GLY A 63 16.24 13.54 -21.48
C GLY A 63 16.05 14.92 -22.11
N GLY A 64 15.92 15.97 -21.30
CA GLY A 64 15.67 17.34 -21.75
C GLY A 64 14.21 17.63 -22.10
N LEU A 65 13.26 16.75 -21.73
CA LEU A 65 11.84 17.06 -21.77
C LEU A 65 11.47 17.89 -20.55
N GLU A 66 10.71 18.96 -20.77
CA GLU A 66 10.16 19.78 -19.70
C GLU A 66 8.68 19.44 -19.50
N HIS A 67 8.38 18.88 -18.32
CA HIS A 67 7.04 18.51 -17.88
C HIS A 67 6.42 19.69 -17.13
N VAL A 68 5.23 20.12 -17.55
CA VAL A 68 4.51 21.24 -16.96
C VAL A 68 3.05 20.83 -16.74
N TYR A 69 2.61 20.87 -15.48
CA TYR A 69 1.26 20.49 -15.09
C TYR A 69 0.45 21.74 -14.76
N VAL A 70 -0.69 21.91 -15.41
CA VAL A 70 -1.55 23.09 -15.26
C VAL A 70 -2.91 22.66 -14.73
N GLN A 71 -3.29 23.21 -13.57
CA GLN A 71 -4.57 23.00 -12.90
C GLN A 71 -5.58 24.05 -13.38
N GLN A 72 -6.79 23.61 -13.72
CA GLN A 72 -7.90 24.52 -14.00
C GLN A 72 -8.43 25.15 -12.72
N LEU A 73 -8.71 26.45 -12.80
CA LEU A 73 -9.44 27.21 -11.80
C LEU A 73 -10.78 27.68 -12.37
N TYR A 74 -11.71 27.99 -11.48
CA TYR A 74 -12.86 28.82 -11.79
C TYR A 74 -13.14 29.74 -10.61
N ARG A 75 -13.16 31.07 -10.87
CA ARG A 75 -13.20 32.11 -9.81
C ARG A 75 -12.09 31.95 -8.77
N GLY A 76 -10.89 31.54 -9.21
CA GLY A 76 -9.73 31.31 -8.35
C GLY A 76 -9.74 29.99 -7.57
N ILE A 77 -10.81 29.20 -7.64
CA ILE A 77 -10.95 27.92 -6.92
C ILE A 77 -10.61 26.76 -7.87
N PRO A 78 -9.79 25.77 -7.47
CA PRO A 78 -9.45 24.62 -8.31
C PRO A 78 -10.65 23.79 -8.69
N VAL A 79 -10.70 23.34 -9.94
CA VAL A 79 -11.65 22.33 -10.40
C VAL A 79 -11.03 20.95 -10.24
N TYR A 80 -11.56 20.16 -9.32
CA TYR A 80 -11.01 18.86 -8.94
C TYR A 80 -10.85 17.94 -10.15
N ASN A 81 -9.66 17.34 -10.27
CA ASN A 81 -9.27 16.43 -11.36
C ASN A 81 -9.51 17.01 -12.77
N ARG A 82 -9.25 18.31 -12.94
CA ARG A 82 -9.25 19.01 -14.24
C ARG A 82 -7.91 19.71 -14.44
N MET A 83 -7.00 18.99 -15.05
CA MET A 83 -5.61 19.39 -15.22
C MET A 83 -5.09 18.99 -16.61
N GLN A 84 -4.03 19.65 -17.05
CA GLN A 84 -3.31 19.38 -18.29
C GLN A 84 -1.86 19.06 -17.95
N SER A 85 -1.39 17.90 -18.39
CA SER A 85 0.02 17.52 -18.44
C SER A 85 0.57 17.93 -19.80
N LEU A 86 1.61 18.76 -19.80
CA LEU A 86 2.25 19.30 -20.99
C LEU A 86 3.71 18.86 -21.01
N ALA A 87 4.17 18.31 -22.13
CA ALA A 87 5.57 17.96 -22.34
C ALA A 87 6.17 18.85 -23.44
N PHE A 88 7.28 19.52 -23.13
CA PHE A 88 7.96 20.43 -24.04
C PHE A 88 9.37 19.94 -24.39
N VAL A 89 9.81 20.23 -25.62
CA VAL A 89 11.21 20.11 -26.04
C VAL A 89 11.68 21.51 -26.43
N GLY A 90 12.53 22.13 -25.60
CA GLY A 90 12.80 23.57 -25.71
C GLY A 90 11.48 24.35 -25.65
N SER A 91 11.26 25.33 -26.52
CA SER A 91 10.00 26.12 -26.55
C SER A 91 8.81 25.42 -27.21
N ARG A 92 9.00 24.25 -27.83
CA ARG A 92 7.96 23.56 -28.60
C ARG A 92 7.17 22.60 -27.70
N LEU A 93 5.84 22.74 -27.69
CA LEU A 93 4.95 21.74 -27.10
C LEU A 93 5.05 20.45 -27.93
N ALA A 94 5.52 19.37 -27.30
CA ALA A 94 5.69 18.07 -27.94
C ALA A 94 4.48 17.16 -27.73
N SER A 95 3.87 17.22 -26.56
CA SER A 95 2.66 16.45 -26.22
C SER A 95 1.85 17.17 -25.15
N HIS A 96 0.55 16.93 -25.12
CA HIS A 96 -0.31 17.30 -24.01
C HIS A 96 -1.40 16.26 -23.79
N ALA A 97 -1.81 16.08 -22.54
CA ALA A 97 -2.89 15.18 -22.15
C ALA A 97 -3.61 15.69 -20.91
N GLY A 98 -4.92 15.42 -20.81
CA GLY A 98 -5.74 15.83 -19.67
C GLY A 98 -7.07 16.41 -20.12
N ASN A 99 -7.91 16.77 -19.15
CA ASN A 99 -9.28 17.22 -19.39
C ASN A 99 -9.58 18.51 -18.64
N LEU A 100 -10.31 19.42 -19.30
CA LEU A 100 -10.83 20.67 -18.74
C LEU A 100 -12.35 20.69 -18.91
N VAL A 101 -13.05 21.50 -18.09
CA VAL A 101 -14.51 21.68 -18.20
C VAL A 101 -14.88 23.12 -18.55
N PRO A 102 -15.78 23.35 -19.53
CA PRO A 102 -16.19 24.70 -19.88
C PRO A 102 -16.79 25.47 -18.70
N ALA A 103 -16.39 26.73 -18.52
CA ALA A 103 -16.87 27.59 -17.42
C ALA A 103 -18.41 27.67 -17.30
N LYS A 104 -19.14 27.54 -18.42
CA LYS A 104 -20.61 27.52 -18.43
C LYS A 104 -21.21 26.39 -17.57
N GLN A 105 -20.50 25.28 -17.36
CA GLN A 105 -20.96 24.22 -16.48
C GLN A 105 -20.94 24.65 -15.01
N LEU A 106 -20.00 25.52 -14.63
CA LEU A 106 -19.83 26.01 -13.26
C LEU A 106 -20.55 27.35 -13.01
N ALA A 107 -20.93 28.06 -14.08
CA ALA A 107 -21.39 29.44 -14.03
C ALA A 107 -22.64 29.69 -13.18
N ALA A 108 -23.54 28.71 -13.11
CA ALA A 108 -24.81 28.83 -12.39
C ALA A 108 -24.66 28.69 -10.86
N LEU A 109 -23.50 28.26 -10.37
CA LEU A 109 -23.29 27.96 -8.95
C LEU A 109 -22.73 29.18 -8.18
N PRO A 110 -23.15 29.38 -6.91
CA PRO A 110 -22.52 30.35 -6.02
C PRO A 110 -21.08 29.91 -5.72
N ALA A 111 -20.15 30.87 -5.66
CA ALA A 111 -18.76 30.62 -5.27
C ALA A 111 -18.52 30.86 -3.77
N THR A 112 -19.57 31.19 -3.02
CA THR A 112 -19.51 31.47 -1.59
C THR A 112 -20.12 30.30 -0.82
N PRO A 113 -19.37 29.66 0.09
CA PRO A 113 -19.89 28.57 0.90
C PRO A 113 -20.90 29.09 1.93
N THR A 114 -22.01 28.37 2.12
CA THR A 114 -22.94 28.61 3.25
C THR A 114 -22.75 27.59 4.37
N VAL A 115 -22.15 26.44 4.06
CA VAL A 115 -21.66 25.46 5.03
C VAL A 115 -20.22 25.82 5.39
N SER A 116 -19.91 25.91 6.69
CA SER A 116 -18.55 26.17 7.15
C SER A 116 -17.63 24.97 6.93
N ALA A 117 -16.33 25.20 6.80
CA ALA A 117 -15.34 24.13 6.72
C ALA A 117 -15.44 23.17 7.92
N ALA A 118 -15.65 23.70 9.12
CA ALA A 118 -15.80 22.93 10.35
C ALA A 118 -17.02 21.98 10.30
N ALA A 119 -18.16 22.47 9.79
CA ALA A 119 -19.35 21.64 9.58
C ALA A 119 -19.11 20.57 8.51
N ALA A 120 -18.42 20.92 7.41
CA ALA A 120 -18.05 19.97 6.37
C ALA A 120 -17.13 18.86 6.89
N VAL A 121 -16.16 19.18 7.76
CA VAL A 121 -15.32 18.18 8.44
C VAL A 121 -16.16 17.21 9.26
N SER A 122 -17.06 17.72 10.10
CA SER A 122 -17.97 16.85 10.88
C SER A 122 -18.87 15.98 9.99
N LEU A 123 -19.37 16.52 8.88
CA LEU A 123 -20.17 15.76 7.91
C LEU A 123 -19.37 14.67 7.20
N ALA A 124 -18.12 14.96 6.81
CA ALA A 124 -17.21 13.98 6.23
C ALA A 124 -16.89 12.85 7.22
N LEU A 125 -16.56 13.19 8.47
CA LEU A 125 -16.34 12.19 9.53
C LEU A 125 -17.57 11.32 9.79
N LYS A 126 -18.76 11.93 9.78
CA LYS A 126 -20.03 11.20 9.91
C LYS A 126 -20.27 10.27 8.72
N TYR A 127 -19.99 10.73 7.50
CA TYR A 127 -20.09 9.91 6.29
C TYR A 127 -19.18 8.68 6.36
N LEU A 128 -17.92 8.89 6.76
CA LEU A 128 -16.92 7.83 6.95
C LEU A 128 -17.19 6.94 8.17
N LYS A 129 -18.23 7.24 8.97
CA LYS A 129 -18.56 6.53 10.21
C LYS A 129 -17.37 6.48 11.18
N ALA A 130 -16.61 7.57 11.24
CA ALA A 130 -15.48 7.69 12.16
C ALA A 130 -15.91 7.54 13.62
N ALA A 131 -15.01 7.04 14.47
CA ALA A 131 -15.29 6.82 15.89
C ALA A 131 -15.68 8.11 16.63
N ASN A 132 -15.14 9.25 16.20
CA ASN A 132 -15.54 10.58 16.64
C ASN A 132 -15.93 11.43 15.43
N THR A 133 -17.10 12.07 15.52
CA THR A 133 -17.66 12.91 14.44
C THR A 133 -17.86 14.36 14.89
N SER A 134 -17.45 14.69 16.12
CA SER A 134 -17.48 16.04 16.66
C SER A 134 -16.59 16.96 15.83
N THR A 135 -16.95 18.24 15.79
CA THR A 135 -16.15 19.26 15.09
C THR A 135 -14.76 19.35 15.73
N PRO A 136 -13.67 19.05 15.00
CA PRO A 136 -12.33 19.15 15.56
C PRO A 136 -11.91 20.62 15.75
N ALA A 137 -10.89 20.84 16.57
CA ALA A 137 -10.38 22.19 16.85
C ALA A 137 -9.72 22.80 15.61
N LEU A 138 -10.07 24.06 15.28
CA LEU A 138 -9.41 24.80 14.22
C LEU A 138 -7.99 25.19 14.66
N LEU A 139 -7.00 24.86 13.84
CA LEU A 139 -5.58 25.17 14.10
C LEU A 139 -5.09 26.34 13.25
N LYS A 140 -5.48 26.37 11.97
CA LYS A 140 -4.97 27.36 11.01
C LYS A 140 -6.05 27.72 10.00
N THR A 141 -6.10 28.99 9.62
CA THR A 141 -6.86 29.51 8.47
C THR A 141 -5.89 30.19 7.53
N GLU A 142 -6.05 29.96 6.24
CA GLU A 142 -5.27 30.59 5.18
C GLU A 142 -6.17 31.49 4.33
N GLU A 143 -5.62 32.62 3.90
CA GLU A 143 -6.32 33.53 3.01
C GLU A 143 -6.37 32.99 1.57
N GLY A 144 -7.36 33.45 0.81
CA GLY A 144 -7.50 33.15 -0.61
C GLY A 144 -8.82 32.46 -0.97
N PRO A 145 -9.04 32.24 -2.29
CA PRO A 145 -10.31 31.74 -2.80
C PRO A 145 -10.63 30.30 -2.35
N GLU A 146 -9.62 29.49 -2.03
CA GLU A 146 -9.78 28.12 -1.54
C GLU A 146 -10.23 28.07 -0.06
N ALA A 147 -10.15 29.19 0.67
CA ALA A 147 -10.51 29.28 2.08
C ALA A 147 -9.95 28.12 2.93
N ARG A 148 -8.68 27.73 2.68
CA ARG A 148 -8.06 26.54 3.26
C ARG A 148 -7.97 26.67 4.79
N GLN A 149 -8.42 25.63 5.47
CA GLN A 149 -8.41 25.54 6.94
C GLN A 149 -7.83 24.18 7.37
N THR A 150 -7.07 24.20 8.47
CA THR A 150 -6.48 23.01 9.07
C THR A 150 -7.08 22.81 10.46
N PHE A 151 -7.54 21.60 10.73
CA PHE A 151 -8.18 21.18 11.97
C PHE A 151 -7.37 20.07 12.63
N ALA A 152 -7.38 20.02 13.96
CA ALA A 152 -6.66 19.00 14.71
C ALA A 152 -7.16 17.60 14.37
N GLY A 153 -6.24 16.68 14.06
CA GLY A 153 -6.56 15.28 13.79
C GLY A 153 -6.83 14.44 15.05
N THR A 154 -6.52 14.94 16.25
CA THR A 154 -6.48 14.16 17.49
C THR A 154 -7.74 13.29 17.71
N ASN A 155 -7.53 12.00 17.99
CA ASN A 155 -8.56 10.98 18.21
C ASN A 155 -9.43 10.61 17.00
N VAL A 156 -9.16 11.16 15.80
CA VAL A 156 -9.91 10.77 14.59
C VAL A 156 -9.06 10.56 13.34
N ALA A 157 -7.94 11.27 13.20
CA ALA A 157 -7.02 11.18 12.08
C ALA A 157 -5.55 11.15 12.55
N ARG A 158 -4.68 10.50 11.78
CA ARG A 158 -3.23 10.43 12.03
C ARG A 158 -2.52 11.75 11.74
N HIS A 159 -3.06 12.52 10.80
CA HIS A 159 -2.59 13.84 10.43
C HIS A 159 -3.69 14.88 10.66
N ASP A 160 -3.30 16.15 10.78
CA ASP A 160 -4.26 17.24 10.83
C ASP A 160 -5.14 17.26 9.57
N ILE A 161 -6.43 17.48 9.78
CA ILE A 161 -7.44 17.44 8.73
C ILE A 161 -7.40 18.76 7.98
N VAL A 162 -7.23 18.69 6.65
CA VAL A 162 -7.22 19.88 5.79
C VAL A 162 -8.53 19.95 5.02
N ALA A 163 -9.25 21.06 5.15
CA ALA A 163 -10.43 21.38 4.36
C ALA A 163 -10.16 22.59 3.44
N SER A 164 -10.49 22.45 2.16
CA SER A 164 -10.34 23.55 1.18
C SER A 164 -11.46 23.49 0.14
N LEU A 165 -11.87 24.64 -0.39
CA LEU A 165 -12.88 24.73 -1.44
C LEU A 165 -12.33 24.20 -2.77
N THR A 166 -13.17 23.44 -3.47
CA THR A 166 -12.93 22.97 -4.84
C THR A 166 -14.25 22.90 -5.61
N TRP A 167 -14.17 22.99 -6.93
CA TRP A 167 -15.28 22.61 -7.80
C TRP A 167 -15.19 21.11 -8.08
N ALA A 168 -16.21 20.36 -7.65
CA ALA A 168 -16.30 18.92 -7.81
C ALA A 168 -17.50 18.53 -8.67
N PHE A 169 -17.49 17.29 -9.15
CA PHE A 169 -18.60 16.72 -9.90
C PHE A 169 -19.08 15.46 -9.17
N ASP A 170 -20.39 15.31 -9.01
CA ASP A 170 -20.96 14.09 -8.46
C ASP A 170 -20.96 12.94 -9.49
N ALA A 171 -21.44 11.76 -9.07
CA ALA A 171 -21.55 10.58 -9.95
C ALA A 171 -22.42 10.83 -11.20
N ALA A 172 -23.35 11.79 -11.15
CA ALA A 172 -24.20 12.18 -12.27
C ALA A 172 -23.60 13.33 -13.12
N GLN A 173 -22.33 13.69 -12.88
CA GLN A 173 -21.62 14.80 -13.53
C GLN A 173 -22.28 16.17 -13.31
N ARG A 174 -22.97 16.35 -12.18
CA ARG A 174 -23.46 17.66 -11.75
C ARG A 174 -22.36 18.38 -10.99
N PRO A 175 -22.12 19.67 -11.27
CA PRO A 175 -21.09 20.43 -10.60
C PRO A 175 -21.56 20.92 -9.22
N HIS A 176 -20.62 20.98 -8.29
CA HIS A 176 -20.81 21.46 -6.93
C HIS A 176 -19.61 22.33 -6.52
N LEU A 177 -19.88 23.42 -5.81
CA LEU A 177 -18.85 23.98 -4.92
C LEU A 177 -18.80 23.05 -3.71
N ALA A 178 -17.63 22.51 -3.38
CA ALA A 178 -17.47 21.55 -2.30
C ALA A 178 -16.26 21.86 -1.43
N TRP A 179 -16.36 21.53 -0.15
CA TRP A 179 -15.20 21.36 0.72
C TRP A 179 -14.56 20.00 0.43
N ASN A 180 -13.34 19.99 -0.08
CA ASN A 180 -12.49 18.80 -0.10
C ASN A 180 -11.83 18.65 1.28
N VAL A 181 -12.23 17.63 2.01
CA VAL A 181 -11.75 17.32 3.36
C VAL A 181 -10.81 16.12 3.28
N ASN A 182 -9.52 16.34 3.54
CA ASN A 182 -8.49 15.32 3.53
C ASN A 182 -8.28 14.73 4.93
N ILE A 183 -8.45 13.42 5.08
CA ILE A 183 -8.53 12.72 6.38
C ILE A 183 -7.74 11.41 6.29
N ASP A 184 -6.58 11.34 6.95
CA ASP A 184 -5.86 10.09 7.19
C ASP A 184 -6.49 9.35 8.38
N LEU A 185 -7.51 8.53 8.11
CA LEU A 185 -8.48 8.08 9.11
C LEU A 185 -7.90 7.04 10.08
N LEU A 186 -8.00 7.31 11.39
CA LEU A 186 -7.52 6.38 12.42
C LEU A 186 -8.27 5.04 12.41
N GLY A 187 -7.54 3.97 12.70
CA GLY A 187 -8.10 2.61 12.78
C GLY A 187 -8.40 1.98 11.41
N THR A 188 -8.08 2.65 10.32
CA THR A 188 -8.21 2.15 8.94
C THR A 188 -6.90 2.40 8.19
N PRO A 189 -6.62 1.69 7.08
CA PRO A 189 -5.52 2.03 6.19
C PRO A 189 -5.80 3.27 5.32
N ASP A 190 -7.04 3.78 5.33
CA ASP A 190 -7.50 4.76 4.36
C ASP A 190 -7.02 6.19 4.64
N TRP A 191 -6.73 6.89 3.53
CA TRP A 191 -6.47 8.32 3.52
C TRP A 191 -7.40 9.00 2.51
N TRP A 192 -8.54 9.48 3.03
CA TRP A 192 -9.66 9.94 2.23
C TRP A 192 -9.53 11.41 1.82
N ASN A 193 -9.96 11.71 0.60
CA ASN A 193 -10.50 13.02 0.23
C ASN A 193 -12.02 12.88 0.12
N VAL A 194 -12.76 13.53 1.02
CA VAL A 194 -14.23 13.55 0.99
C VAL A 194 -14.69 14.93 0.54
N ARG A 195 -15.52 14.98 -0.50
CA ARG A 195 -16.09 16.23 -1.01
C ARG A 195 -17.51 16.41 -0.49
N ILE A 196 -17.68 17.44 0.34
CA ILE A 196 -18.98 17.83 0.91
C ILE A 196 -19.43 19.12 0.25
N ASP A 197 -20.64 19.13 -0.31
CA ASP A 197 -21.23 20.30 -0.96
C ASP A 197 -21.25 21.49 0.00
N ALA A 198 -20.63 22.59 -0.42
CA ALA A 198 -20.36 23.76 0.40
C ALA A 198 -21.60 24.62 0.65
N ASN A 199 -22.75 24.27 0.06
CA ASN A 199 -24.00 24.98 0.24
C ASN A 199 -25.08 24.17 0.97
N THR A 200 -25.15 22.87 0.70
CA THR A 200 -26.17 21.95 1.20
C THR A 200 -25.64 21.00 2.28
N GLY A 201 -24.32 20.78 2.34
CA GLY A 201 -23.71 19.79 3.24
C GLY A 201 -23.89 18.35 2.77
N ALA A 202 -24.41 18.13 1.56
CA ALA A 202 -24.56 16.80 0.99
C ALA A 202 -23.20 16.21 0.58
N PHE A 203 -23.07 14.89 0.65
CA PHE A 203 -21.93 14.18 0.06
C PHE A 203 -21.98 14.34 -1.47
N VAL A 204 -20.83 14.66 -2.07
CA VAL A 204 -20.67 14.82 -3.53
C VAL A 204 -19.95 13.61 -4.11
N ASP A 205 -18.73 13.35 -3.63
CA ASP A 205 -17.86 12.28 -4.12
C ASP A 205 -16.68 12.06 -3.13
N GLN A 206 -15.90 10.99 -3.32
CA GLN A 206 -14.66 10.75 -2.58
C GLN A 206 -13.61 9.97 -3.39
N ASP A 207 -12.36 10.09 -2.98
CA ASP A 207 -11.25 9.24 -3.42
C ASP A 207 -10.33 8.90 -2.25
N ASN A 208 -9.51 7.87 -2.42
CA ASN A 208 -8.57 7.39 -1.42
C ASN A 208 -7.15 7.50 -1.97
N TRP A 209 -6.25 8.10 -1.20
CA TRP A 209 -4.81 8.08 -1.50
C TRP A 209 -4.16 6.74 -1.17
N THR A 210 -4.84 5.88 -0.42
CA THR A 210 -4.46 4.48 -0.22
C THR A 210 -5.01 3.60 -1.34
N VAL A 211 -4.11 2.88 -2.00
CA VAL A 211 -4.44 1.81 -2.94
C VAL A 211 -4.14 0.46 -2.33
N GLU A 212 -4.97 -0.53 -2.62
CA GLU A 212 -4.83 -1.92 -2.17
C GLU A 212 -5.11 -2.89 -3.32
N GLU A 213 -4.74 -4.16 -3.18
CA GLU A 213 -5.06 -5.17 -4.19
C GLU A 213 -6.57 -5.48 -4.16
N ALA A 214 -7.30 -4.99 -5.17
CA ALA A 214 -8.69 -5.37 -5.37
C ALA A 214 -8.77 -6.81 -5.91
N ALA A 215 -9.67 -7.64 -5.37
CA ALA A 215 -9.91 -8.99 -5.88
C ALA A 215 -10.11 -8.95 -7.41
N ALA A 216 -9.26 -9.67 -8.15
CA ALA A 216 -9.19 -9.59 -9.60
C ALA A 216 -10.55 -9.93 -10.25
N THR A 217 -11.26 -8.93 -10.74
CA THR A 217 -12.45 -9.10 -11.60
C THR A 217 -12.11 -9.01 -13.09
N ARG A 218 -10.81 -8.93 -13.44
CA ARG A 218 -10.37 -8.87 -14.85
C ARG A 218 -9.45 -10.06 -15.18
N PRO A 219 -9.70 -10.79 -16.27
CA PRO A 219 -8.71 -11.68 -16.85
C PRO A 219 -7.48 -10.85 -17.24
N ALA A 220 -6.33 -11.12 -16.63
CA ALA A 220 -5.08 -10.53 -17.04
C ALA A 220 -4.80 -10.96 -18.49
N THR A 221 -4.77 -10.01 -19.42
CA THR A 221 -4.18 -10.22 -20.74
C THR A 221 -2.67 -10.06 -20.57
N PRO A 222 -1.84 -11.04 -20.96
CA PRO A 222 -0.39 -10.91 -20.84
C PRO A 222 0.08 -9.71 -21.68
N ALA A 223 0.64 -8.69 -21.04
CA ALA A 223 1.33 -7.63 -21.75
C ALA A 223 2.61 -8.22 -22.35
N THR A 224 2.65 -8.35 -23.67
CA THR A 224 3.87 -8.69 -24.40
C THR A 224 4.70 -7.41 -24.58
N ALA A 225 5.45 -7.01 -23.55
CA ALA A 225 6.42 -5.93 -23.68
C ALA A 225 7.69 -6.48 -24.35
N ARG A 226 7.96 -6.04 -25.59
CA ARG A 226 9.29 -6.18 -26.20
C ARG A 226 10.25 -5.23 -25.50
N ALA A 227 11.23 -5.78 -24.79
CA ALA A 227 12.36 -5.01 -24.29
C ALA A 227 13.10 -4.37 -25.47
N THR A 228 13.08 -3.04 -25.55
CA THR A 228 14.00 -2.28 -26.40
C THR A 228 15.20 -1.90 -25.55
N GLY A 229 16.40 -2.17 -26.08
CA GLY A 229 17.65 -2.01 -25.34
C GLY A 229 17.86 -0.57 -24.90
N TYR A 230 17.93 -0.34 -23.60
CA TYR A 230 18.30 0.92 -22.99
C TYR A 230 19.82 0.95 -22.80
N GLN A 231 20.46 2.05 -23.21
CA GLN A 231 21.87 2.33 -22.92
C GLN A 231 21.90 3.31 -21.75
N PRO A 232 22.62 3.01 -20.64
CA PRO A 232 22.71 3.94 -19.52
C PRO A 232 23.51 5.19 -19.92
N LEU A 233 22.93 6.36 -19.73
CA LEU A 233 23.67 7.63 -19.78
C LEU A 233 24.32 7.88 -18.41
N ALA A 234 25.63 7.72 -18.35
CA ALA A 234 26.43 8.14 -17.21
C ALA A 234 26.75 9.64 -17.33
N THR A 235 26.24 10.46 -16.41
CA THR A 235 26.76 11.82 -16.21
C THR A 235 26.86 12.09 -14.72
N VAL A 236 28.08 12.34 -14.23
CA VAL A 236 28.36 12.83 -12.87
C VAL A 236 28.83 14.27 -12.97
N LEU A 237 28.33 15.13 -12.09
CA LEU A 237 29.09 16.28 -11.63
C LEU A 237 28.94 16.43 -10.11
N ALA A 238 30.08 16.74 -9.48
CA ALA A 238 30.28 16.75 -8.05
C ALA A 238 29.65 17.97 -7.36
N LEU A 239 29.06 17.74 -6.19
CA LEU A 239 28.65 18.77 -5.22
C LEU A 239 29.36 18.52 -3.89
N SER A 240 29.41 19.57 -3.08
CA SER A 240 30.18 19.70 -1.82
C SER A 240 29.94 18.54 -0.84
N PRO A 241 30.97 18.11 -0.08
CA PRO A 241 30.91 16.86 0.66
C PRO A 241 30.01 16.98 1.90
N LEU A 242 28.83 16.35 1.83
CA LEU A 242 28.21 15.76 3.01
C LEU A 242 29.13 14.62 3.50
N ALA A 243 29.01 14.23 4.77
CA ALA A 243 29.73 13.05 5.25
C ALA A 243 29.35 11.88 4.33
N PRO A 244 30.32 11.26 3.62
CA PRO A 244 29.99 10.15 2.73
C PRO A 244 29.34 9.05 3.55
N PRO A 245 28.43 8.25 2.95
CA PRO A 245 27.91 7.06 3.62
C PRO A 245 29.10 6.26 4.17
N THR A 246 29.10 6.03 5.48
CA THR A 246 30.20 5.28 6.14
C THR A 246 30.12 3.81 5.80
N THR A 247 28.96 3.35 5.35
CA THR A 247 28.74 2.01 4.83
C THR A 247 29.30 1.92 3.41
N THR A 248 30.41 1.21 3.26
CA THR A 248 31.06 1.00 1.96
C THR A 248 30.62 -0.30 1.29
N THR A 249 30.15 -1.27 2.08
CA THR A 249 29.62 -2.53 1.55
C THR A 249 28.47 -3.05 2.41
N SER A 250 27.51 -3.75 1.80
CA SER A 250 26.41 -4.41 2.50
C SER A 250 26.00 -5.68 1.79
N SER A 251 25.64 -6.71 2.56
CA SER A 251 25.07 -7.96 2.05
C SER A 251 23.70 -8.26 2.65
N TYR A 252 22.81 -8.83 1.82
CA TYR A 252 21.44 -9.17 2.19
C TYR A 252 21.07 -10.56 1.70
N LEU A 253 20.57 -11.44 2.57
CA LEU A 253 20.02 -12.73 2.16
C LEU A 253 18.55 -12.56 1.79
N VAL A 254 18.24 -12.57 0.49
CA VAL A 254 16.95 -12.14 -0.04
C VAL A 254 16.44 -13.03 -1.17
N VAL A 255 15.21 -12.78 -1.60
CA VAL A 255 14.73 -13.18 -2.92
C VAL A 255 15.31 -12.18 -3.92
N PRO A 256 16.34 -12.54 -4.73
CA PRO A 256 17.06 -11.59 -5.54
C PRO A 256 16.22 -11.14 -6.75
N PHE A 257 16.37 -9.89 -7.17
CA PHE A 257 15.82 -9.42 -8.44
C PHE A 257 16.34 -10.27 -9.62
N PRO A 258 15.48 -10.70 -10.59
CA PRO A 258 14.07 -10.32 -10.78
C PRO A 258 13.04 -11.30 -10.19
N ARG A 259 13.42 -12.16 -9.24
CA ARG A 259 12.51 -13.17 -8.70
C ARG A 259 11.52 -12.56 -7.72
N GLU A 260 10.23 -12.63 -8.03
CA GLU A 260 9.16 -12.00 -7.22
C GLU A 260 8.84 -12.70 -5.89
N ARG A 261 9.18 -13.98 -5.73
CA ARG A 261 8.85 -14.78 -4.53
C ARG A 261 9.84 -15.92 -4.26
N PRO A 262 9.90 -16.47 -3.03
CA PRO A 262 10.57 -17.75 -2.80
C PRO A 262 9.97 -18.83 -3.71
N THR A 263 10.83 -19.57 -4.41
CA THR A 263 10.44 -20.72 -5.24
C THR A 263 11.16 -21.98 -4.74
N THR A 264 11.29 -23.03 -5.54
CA THR A 264 12.16 -24.17 -5.23
C THR A 264 13.65 -23.78 -5.14
N LEU A 265 14.03 -22.61 -5.64
CA LEU A 265 15.38 -22.09 -5.53
C LEU A 265 15.58 -21.39 -4.16
N PRO A 266 16.73 -21.58 -3.48
CA PRO A 266 17.00 -20.93 -2.21
C PRO A 266 17.08 -19.40 -2.33
N LEU A 267 17.00 -18.69 -1.21
CA LEU A 267 17.39 -17.27 -1.13
C LEU A 267 18.86 -17.10 -1.52
N GLN A 268 19.24 -15.90 -1.96
CA GLN A 268 20.61 -15.58 -2.37
C GLN A 268 21.13 -14.39 -1.60
N VAL A 269 22.43 -14.41 -1.29
CA VAL A 269 23.12 -13.25 -0.73
C VAL A 269 23.44 -12.29 -1.88
N GLU A 270 22.86 -11.11 -1.82
CA GLU A 270 23.13 -10.00 -2.74
C GLU A 270 24.05 -9.01 -2.04
N THR A 271 25.20 -8.71 -2.67
CA THR A 271 26.19 -7.75 -2.16
C THR A 271 26.13 -6.47 -2.98
N ASP A 272 26.10 -5.33 -2.29
CA ASP A 272 26.05 -3.99 -2.86
C ASP A 272 25.01 -3.82 -3.99
N PRO A 273 23.75 -4.25 -3.77
CA PRO A 273 22.72 -4.33 -4.82
C PRO A 273 22.36 -2.98 -5.47
N TRP A 274 22.62 -1.85 -4.81
CA TRP A 274 22.49 -0.52 -5.43
C TRP A 274 23.37 -0.38 -6.70
N LEU A 275 24.50 -1.09 -6.76
CA LEU A 275 25.39 -1.08 -7.93
C LEU A 275 24.72 -1.66 -9.19
N LYS A 276 23.58 -2.35 -9.08
CA LYS A 276 22.78 -2.80 -10.24
C LYS A 276 22.22 -1.62 -11.05
N ALA A 277 21.99 -0.46 -10.42
CA ALA A 277 21.65 0.78 -11.12
C ALA A 277 22.88 1.48 -11.73
N GLY A 278 24.09 1.00 -11.40
CA GLY A 278 25.38 1.57 -11.79
C GLY A 278 26.00 2.41 -10.66
N ALA A 279 27.29 2.24 -10.41
CA ALA A 279 28.04 2.93 -9.35
C ALA A 279 28.05 4.47 -9.44
N ILE A 280 27.68 4.98 -10.61
CA ILE A 280 27.69 6.39 -11.00
C ILE A 280 26.26 6.97 -10.98
N ASN A 281 25.26 6.15 -10.66
CA ASN A 281 23.87 6.55 -10.74
C ASN A 281 23.48 7.53 -9.64
N ASN A 282 22.70 8.55 -9.99
CA ASN A 282 22.15 9.50 -9.03
C ASN A 282 21.30 8.82 -7.95
N ALA A 283 20.59 7.74 -8.29
CA ALA A 283 19.78 6.94 -7.36
C ALA A 283 20.60 6.36 -6.19
N THR A 284 21.90 6.13 -6.40
CA THR A 284 22.77 5.45 -5.43
C THR A 284 23.64 6.40 -4.62
N THR A 285 23.44 7.72 -4.74
CA THR A 285 24.36 8.75 -4.18
C THR A 285 24.51 8.62 -2.67
N ASN A 286 23.40 8.44 -1.94
CA ASN A 286 23.40 8.23 -0.49
C ASN A 286 23.46 6.73 -0.12
N GLY A 287 23.55 5.83 -1.08
CA GLY A 287 23.37 4.39 -0.85
C GLY A 287 22.01 4.09 -0.19
N TRP A 288 21.91 2.93 0.44
CA TRP A 288 20.65 2.49 1.07
C TRP A 288 20.58 2.75 2.57
N HIS A 289 21.71 3.02 3.24
CA HIS A 289 21.81 3.10 4.71
C HIS A 289 22.18 4.48 5.27
N PHE A 290 22.07 5.53 4.45
CA PHE A 290 22.33 6.90 4.85
C PHE A 290 21.20 7.79 4.32
N ASP A 291 20.72 8.74 5.13
CA ASP A 291 19.59 9.62 4.78
C ASP A 291 20.01 11.07 4.50
N GLY A 292 21.29 11.30 4.22
CA GLY A 292 21.88 12.64 4.07
C GLY A 292 22.44 13.21 5.37
N THR A 293 22.01 12.70 6.54
CA THR A 293 22.47 13.18 7.86
C THR A 293 23.02 12.05 8.73
N THR A 294 22.33 10.91 8.77
CA THR A 294 22.56 9.81 9.71
C THR A 294 22.87 8.52 8.96
N ASN A 295 23.92 7.81 9.39
CA ASN A 295 24.19 6.45 8.93
C ASN A 295 23.47 5.45 9.84
N TYR A 296 22.80 4.48 9.24
CA TYR A 296 22.02 3.48 9.95
C TYR A 296 22.68 2.11 9.87
N LEU A 297 22.70 1.40 11.01
CA LEU A 297 23.05 -0.02 11.08
C LEU A 297 21.81 -0.92 10.93
N THR A 298 20.67 -0.35 10.58
CA THR A 298 19.37 -1.03 10.47
C THR A 298 18.81 -0.87 9.05
N THR A 299 17.70 -1.53 8.74
CA THR A 299 16.94 -1.42 7.48
C THR A 299 16.27 -0.05 7.29
N ARG A 300 17.08 1.02 7.27
CA ARG A 300 16.67 2.41 7.08
C ARG A 300 17.76 3.19 6.34
N GLY A 301 17.34 4.14 5.50
CA GLY A 301 18.21 5.15 4.87
C GLY A 301 17.39 6.11 4.01
N ASN A 302 17.97 6.60 2.91
CA ASN A 302 17.37 7.68 2.12
C ASN A 302 16.01 7.33 1.51
N ASN A 303 15.86 6.13 0.94
CA ASN A 303 14.71 5.82 0.09
C ASN A 303 13.56 5.18 0.89
N VAL A 304 13.91 4.39 1.92
CA VAL A 304 12.97 3.57 2.67
C VAL A 304 13.43 3.37 4.11
N SER A 305 12.44 3.27 5.00
CA SER A 305 12.57 2.83 6.39
C SER A 305 11.68 1.61 6.57
N ALA A 306 12.29 0.42 6.65
CA ALA A 306 11.57 -0.85 6.73
C ALA A 306 11.66 -1.46 8.13
N TYR A 307 10.51 -1.80 8.69
CA TYR A 307 10.35 -2.33 10.06
C TYR A 307 9.12 -3.24 10.12
N ASP A 308 8.96 -4.04 11.18
CA ASP A 308 7.69 -4.76 11.40
C ASP A 308 6.62 -3.86 12.03
N ASP A 309 5.35 -4.10 11.68
CA ASP A 309 4.21 -3.50 12.39
C ASP A 309 3.15 -4.56 12.75
N ALA A 310 3.59 -5.66 13.36
CA ALA A 310 2.67 -6.71 13.81
C ALA A 310 1.64 -6.21 14.85
N ALA A 311 1.88 -5.05 15.48
CA ALA A 311 1.00 -4.43 16.45
C ALA A 311 -0.07 -3.51 15.83
N ASN A 312 -0.05 -3.26 14.51
CA ASN A 312 -0.93 -2.29 13.83
C ASN A 312 -0.84 -0.90 14.49
N ALA A 313 0.38 -0.48 14.83
CA ALA A 313 0.63 0.82 15.43
C ALA A 313 0.74 1.92 14.36
N ASN A 314 0.94 1.56 13.08
CA ASN A 314 1.30 2.45 11.98
C ASN A 314 2.52 3.32 12.36
N ALA A 315 3.45 2.71 13.09
CA ALA A 315 4.63 3.34 13.66
C ALA A 315 5.79 2.33 13.68
N PRO A 316 7.05 2.78 13.67
CA PRO A 316 8.20 1.88 13.68
C PRO A 316 8.18 0.86 14.83
N GLY A 317 8.06 -0.42 14.49
CA GLY A 317 8.34 -1.55 15.37
C GLY A 317 9.83 -1.91 15.36
N ASN A 318 10.14 -3.19 15.12
CA ASN A 318 11.52 -3.68 15.04
C ASN A 318 12.06 -3.54 13.62
N TYR A 319 13.23 -2.92 13.53
CA TYR A 319 14.06 -2.98 12.35
C TYR A 319 14.92 -4.25 12.37
N ALA A 320 15.28 -4.77 11.19
CA ALA A 320 16.38 -5.71 11.10
C ALA A 320 17.70 -4.94 11.31
N THR A 321 18.60 -5.49 12.14
CA THR A 321 19.86 -4.84 12.52
C THR A 321 21.03 -5.59 11.93
N SER A 322 22.03 -4.89 11.40
CA SER A 322 23.22 -5.52 10.83
C SER A 322 23.89 -6.45 11.85
N GLN A 323 24.26 -7.65 11.41
CA GLN A 323 25.03 -8.64 12.17
C GLN A 323 26.51 -8.25 12.31
N THR A 324 26.96 -7.26 11.54
CA THR A 324 28.32 -6.72 11.53
C THR A 324 28.31 -5.21 11.73
N ALA A 325 29.40 -4.65 12.26
CA ALA A 325 29.56 -3.21 12.40
C ALA A 325 29.95 -2.55 11.05
N ALA A 326 29.67 -1.25 10.92
CA ALA A 326 30.19 -0.44 9.81
C ALA A 326 31.73 -0.56 9.71
N PRO A 327 32.32 -0.46 8.50
CA PRO A 327 31.70 -0.03 7.24
C PRO A 327 31.07 -1.15 6.38
N GLY A 328 31.13 -2.40 6.83
CA GLY A 328 30.57 -3.55 6.11
C GLY A 328 29.36 -4.14 6.84
N LEU A 329 28.15 -3.89 6.34
CA LEU A 329 26.92 -4.35 6.98
C LEU A 329 26.45 -5.71 6.44
N THR A 330 25.82 -6.51 7.29
CA THR A 330 25.37 -7.86 6.94
C THR A 330 23.97 -8.10 7.48
N PHE A 331 23.03 -8.33 6.57
CA PHE A 331 21.62 -8.64 6.85
C PHE A 331 21.29 -10.04 6.31
N ASN A 332 22.09 -11.04 6.69
CA ASN A 332 21.98 -12.39 6.16
C ASN A 332 21.13 -13.27 7.09
N TYR A 333 19.88 -12.87 7.28
CA TYR A 333 18.91 -13.61 8.10
C TYR A 333 18.31 -14.77 7.32
N ALA A 334 18.67 -16.00 7.68
CA ALA A 334 18.09 -17.21 7.10
C ALA A 334 16.70 -17.45 7.69
N PRO A 335 15.62 -17.44 6.88
CA PRO A 335 14.29 -17.79 7.37
C PRO A 335 14.17 -19.29 7.63
N ASP A 336 13.46 -19.64 8.70
CA ASP A 336 13.00 -20.98 8.99
C ASP A 336 11.52 -21.10 8.60
N PHE A 337 11.27 -21.67 7.41
CA PHE A 337 9.93 -21.87 6.88
C PHE A 337 9.11 -22.91 7.65
N THR A 338 9.69 -23.62 8.62
CA THR A 338 8.96 -24.55 9.51
C THR A 338 8.43 -23.85 10.77
N ALA A 339 8.91 -22.63 11.05
CA ALA A 339 8.50 -21.83 12.19
C ALA A 339 7.48 -20.76 11.80
N THR A 340 6.84 -20.15 12.80
CA THR A 340 5.85 -19.09 12.57
C THR A 340 6.51 -17.87 11.89
N PRO A 341 5.80 -17.15 11.01
CA PRO A 341 6.34 -15.93 10.39
C PRO A 341 6.76 -14.87 11.41
N SER A 342 6.09 -14.82 12.56
CA SER A 342 6.32 -13.83 13.62
C SER A 342 7.58 -14.07 14.47
N ASN A 343 8.23 -15.22 14.34
CA ASN A 343 9.46 -15.48 15.07
C ASN A 343 10.57 -14.50 14.63
N VAL A 344 11.57 -14.26 15.49
CA VAL A 344 12.59 -13.23 15.25
C VAL A 344 13.38 -13.47 13.95
N PRO A 345 13.87 -14.70 13.64
CA PRO A 345 14.58 -14.96 12.39
C PRO A 345 13.74 -14.65 11.13
N ASN A 346 12.50 -15.11 11.06
CA ASN A 346 11.61 -14.90 9.91
C ASN A 346 11.19 -13.45 9.79
N ARG A 347 10.94 -12.77 10.90
CA ARG A 347 10.62 -11.34 10.91
C ARG A 347 11.77 -10.51 10.38
N ASN A 348 13.01 -10.76 10.85
CA ASN A 348 14.19 -10.06 10.36
C ASN A 348 14.46 -10.35 8.87
N ALA A 349 14.27 -11.60 8.42
CA ALA A 349 14.37 -11.96 7.01
C ALA A 349 13.31 -11.24 6.16
N ALA A 350 12.06 -11.15 6.64
CA ALA A 350 10.97 -10.46 5.95
C ALA A 350 11.22 -8.94 5.85
N VAL A 351 11.61 -8.29 6.95
CA VAL A 351 11.95 -6.86 6.98
C VAL A 351 13.15 -6.57 6.05
N THR A 352 14.17 -7.43 6.07
CA THR A 352 15.34 -7.31 5.18
C THR A 352 14.94 -7.43 3.71
N ASN A 353 14.10 -8.42 3.36
CA ASN A 353 13.64 -8.62 1.99
C ASN A 353 12.76 -7.46 1.50
N LEU A 354 11.91 -6.90 2.38
CA LEU A 354 11.10 -5.72 2.08
C LEU A 354 11.99 -4.49 1.81
N PHE A 355 12.98 -4.25 2.68
CA PHE A 355 13.96 -3.18 2.51
C PHE A 355 14.71 -3.29 1.18
N TYR A 356 15.17 -4.49 0.83
CA TYR A 356 15.84 -4.75 -0.44
C TYR A 356 14.93 -4.42 -1.63
N TRP A 357 13.71 -4.96 -1.68
CA TRP A 357 12.81 -4.76 -2.82
C TRP A 357 12.33 -3.33 -2.96
N ALA A 358 12.05 -2.64 -1.85
CA ALA A 358 11.66 -1.23 -1.88
C ALA A 358 12.79 -0.35 -2.47
N ASN A 359 14.04 -0.59 -2.08
CA ASN A 359 15.18 0.12 -2.68
C ASN A 359 15.40 -0.26 -4.15
N ILE A 360 15.26 -1.53 -4.54
CA ILE A 360 15.36 -1.94 -5.95
C ILE A 360 14.29 -1.22 -6.80
N ILE A 361 13.06 -1.13 -6.32
CA ILE A 361 11.97 -0.42 -7.03
C ILE A 361 12.30 1.07 -7.16
N HIS A 362 12.78 1.71 -6.08
CA HIS A 362 13.28 3.08 -6.15
C HIS A 362 14.35 3.21 -7.24
N ASP A 363 15.41 2.41 -7.18
CA ASP A 363 16.57 2.52 -8.08
C ASP A 363 16.18 2.27 -9.55
N VAL A 364 15.26 1.34 -9.80
CA VAL A 364 14.72 1.05 -11.14
C VAL A 364 13.83 2.18 -11.63
N THR A 365 12.85 2.64 -10.84
CA THR A 365 11.92 3.71 -11.26
C THR A 365 12.63 5.04 -11.47
N TYR A 366 13.72 5.29 -10.73
CA TYR A 366 14.63 6.41 -10.98
C TYR A 366 15.19 6.40 -12.40
N GLN A 367 15.55 5.22 -12.94
CA GLN A 367 16.04 5.10 -14.33
C GLN A 367 14.99 5.45 -15.37
N TYR A 368 13.70 5.33 -15.01
CA TYR A 368 12.56 5.67 -15.86
C TYR A 368 12.03 7.09 -15.61
N GLY A 369 12.76 7.92 -14.86
CA GLY A 369 12.45 9.34 -14.67
C GLY A 369 11.69 9.69 -13.40
N PHE A 370 11.42 8.72 -12.51
CA PHE A 370 10.88 9.00 -11.18
C PHE A 370 12.00 9.47 -10.25
N THR A 371 12.39 10.72 -10.46
CA THR A 371 13.49 11.43 -9.78
C THR A 371 12.96 12.38 -8.71
N GLU A 372 13.85 13.04 -7.98
CA GLU A 372 13.55 14.04 -6.95
C GLU A 372 12.59 15.11 -7.47
N ALA A 373 12.91 15.75 -8.60
CA ALA A 373 12.06 16.77 -9.19
C ALA A 373 10.71 16.25 -9.72
N ALA A 374 10.60 14.94 -9.95
CA ALA A 374 9.37 14.27 -10.36
C ALA A 374 8.55 13.74 -9.18
N GLY A 375 8.98 14.00 -7.93
CA GLY A 375 8.29 13.60 -6.71
C GLY A 375 8.52 12.15 -6.31
N ASN A 376 9.76 11.66 -6.42
CA ASN A 376 10.15 10.37 -5.85
C ASN A 376 10.23 10.44 -4.31
N PHE A 377 10.30 9.27 -3.67
CA PHE A 377 10.35 9.19 -2.21
C PHE A 377 11.79 9.13 -1.70
N GLN A 378 12.27 10.22 -1.12
CA GLN A 378 13.62 10.31 -0.53
C GLN A 378 13.66 11.22 0.71
N ALA A 379 14.45 10.82 1.71
CA ALA A 379 14.67 11.63 2.91
C ALA A 379 15.43 12.92 2.57
N ASP A 380 16.49 12.81 1.76
CA ASP A 380 17.28 13.93 1.27
C ASP A 380 17.41 13.87 -0.26
N ASN A 381 16.98 14.95 -0.91
CA ASN A 381 17.01 15.15 -2.35
C ASN A 381 18.32 15.80 -2.82
N ILE A 382 19.24 16.13 -1.90
CA ILE A 382 20.57 16.71 -2.17
C ILE A 382 20.53 17.91 -3.14
N GLY A 383 19.47 18.70 -3.05
CA GLY A 383 19.26 19.89 -3.87
C GLY A 383 18.87 19.65 -5.33
N ARG A 384 18.42 18.44 -5.69
CA ARG A 384 18.02 18.08 -7.07
C ARG A 384 16.57 18.45 -7.44
N GLY A 385 15.83 19.07 -6.53
CA GLY A 385 14.43 19.45 -6.73
C GLY A 385 13.47 18.57 -5.93
N GLY A 386 12.17 18.78 -6.13
CA GLY A 386 11.12 18.11 -5.35
C GLY A 386 11.11 18.51 -3.87
N LEU A 387 10.20 17.92 -3.11
CA LEU A 387 10.14 18.03 -1.66
C LEU A 387 10.60 16.71 -1.03
N GLY A 388 11.80 16.69 -0.45
CA GLY A 388 12.28 15.51 0.28
C GLY A 388 11.65 15.37 1.67
N GLY A 389 12.21 14.46 2.46
CA GLY A 389 11.71 14.11 3.79
C GLY A 389 10.60 13.07 3.76
N ASP A 390 10.48 12.35 2.65
CA ASP A 390 9.31 11.54 2.33
C ASP A 390 9.65 10.09 1.92
N TYR A 391 10.78 9.58 2.41
CA TYR A 391 11.12 8.16 2.30
C TYR A 391 9.93 7.24 2.61
N VAL A 392 9.85 6.09 1.94
CA VAL A 392 8.76 5.13 2.14
C VAL A 392 8.85 4.52 3.55
N LYS A 393 7.76 4.57 4.30
CA LYS A 393 7.59 3.79 5.54
C LYS A 393 7.07 2.40 5.15
N ALA A 394 7.92 1.39 5.22
CA ALA A 394 7.61 0.04 4.74
C ALA A 394 7.40 -0.93 5.92
N GLU A 395 6.14 -1.28 6.15
CA GLU A 395 5.69 -2.03 7.31
C GLU A 395 5.55 -3.51 6.92
N ALA A 396 6.43 -4.35 7.47
CA ALA A 396 6.40 -5.80 7.26
C ALA A 396 5.49 -6.47 8.28
N GLN A 397 4.78 -7.52 7.84
CA GLN A 397 3.88 -8.30 8.69
C GLN A 397 2.88 -7.43 9.45
N ASP A 398 2.38 -6.39 8.77
CA ASP A 398 1.48 -5.43 9.37
C ASP A 398 0.21 -6.14 9.90
N GLY A 399 -0.14 -5.86 11.15
CA GLY A 399 -1.20 -6.55 11.88
C GLY A 399 -2.63 -6.06 11.58
N SER A 400 -2.79 -5.06 10.72
CA SER A 400 -4.10 -4.49 10.36
C SER A 400 -4.91 -5.38 9.41
N GLY A 401 -4.26 -6.34 8.73
CA GLY A 401 -4.90 -7.19 7.75
C GLY A 401 -4.14 -8.47 7.42
N THR A 402 -4.73 -9.26 6.53
CA THR A 402 -4.11 -10.44 5.91
C THR A 402 -4.51 -10.54 4.44
N ASN A 403 -3.77 -11.32 3.64
CA ASN A 403 -4.12 -11.66 2.25
C ASN A 403 -4.26 -10.46 1.30
N ASN A 404 -3.54 -9.38 1.57
CA ASN A 404 -3.51 -8.17 0.76
C ASN A 404 -2.21 -7.42 1.05
N ALA A 405 -2.07 -6.25 0.46
CA ALA A 405 -1.14 -5.20 0.86
C ALA A 405 -1.73 -3.86 0.43
N ASN A 406 -1.28 -2.77 1.03
CA ASN A 406 -1.68 -1.44 0.59
C ASN A 406 -0.51 -0.46 0.55
N PHE A 407 -0.72 0.64 -0.16
CA PHE A 407 0.21 1.75 -0.23
C PHE A 407 -0.54 3.09 -0.22
N SER A 408 -0.26 3.95 0.75
CA SER A 408 -0.71 5.33 0.78
C SER A 408 0.29 6.24 0.06
N THR A 409 -0.18 6.99 -0.94
CA THR A 409 0.62 7.92 -1.75
C THR A 409 0.14 9.36 -1.52
N PRO A 410 0.53 10.01 -0.40
CA PRO A 410 0.20 11.42 -0.19
C PRO A 410 0.99 12.33 -1.14
N ILE A 411 0.79 13.64 -1.01
CA ILE A 411 1.54 14.63 -1.77
C ILE A 411 3.05 14.56 -1.47
N ASP A 412 3.86 14.97 -2.46
CA ASP A 412 5.32 15.11 -2.37
C ASP A 412 5.78 15.81 -1.08
N GLY A 413 6.85 15.32 -0.46
CA GLY A 413 7.32 15.79 0.85
C GLY A 413 6.57 15.19 2.05
N THR A 414 5.65 14.25 1.81
CA THR A 414 5.01 13.45 2.86
C THR A 414 5.27 11.98 2.60
N SER A 415 5.84 11.27 3.59
CA SER A 415 6.17 9.84 3.42
C SER A 415 4.97 9.00 2.99
N GLY A 416 5.16 8.22 1.92
CA GLY A 416 4.27 7.10 1.61
C GLY A 416 4.34 6.01 2.68
N ARG A 417 3.22 5.30 2.89
CA ARG A 417 3.13 4.17 3.84
C ARG A 417 2.77 2.91 3.07
N MET A 418 3.65 1.92 3.09
CA MET A 418 3.45 0.60 2.51
C MET A 418 3.18 -0.39 3.63
N GLN A 419 2.05 -1.09 3.58
CA GLN A 419 1.67 -2.09 4.58
C GLN A 419 1.63 -3.46 3.92
N MET A 420 2.61 -4.30 4.23
CA MET A 420 2.72 -5.66 3.72
C MET A 420 2.14 -6.63 4.74
N TYR A 421 1.02 -7.25 4.41
CA TYR A 421 0.35 -8.20 5.30
C TYR A 421 0.92 -9.60 5.19
N LEU A 422 0.70 -10.37 6.24
CA LEU A 422 0.80 -11.81 6.13
C LEU A 422 -0.33 -12.32 5.24
N TRP A 423 0.01 -13.16 4.28
CA TRP A 423 -1.00 -14.04 3.72
C TRP A 423 -1.35 -15.04 4.81
N SER A 424 -2.64 -15.15 5.14
CA SER A 424 -3.11 -16.38 5.73
C SER A 424 -2.61 -17.47 4.79
N ALA A 425 -1.92 -18.47 5.34
CA ALA A 425 -1.61 -19.64 4.54
C ALA A 425 -2.90 -20.00 3.79
N ILE A 426 -2.83 -20.31 2.49
CA ILE A 426 -3.87 -21.12 1.86
C ILE A 426 -4.06 -22.21 2.90
N THR A 427 -5.18 -22.21 3.62
CA THR A 427 -5.32 -22.96 4.87
C THR A 427 -4.73 -24.31 4.54
N PRO A 428 -3.55 -24.70 5.11
CA PRO A 428 -3.02 -26.02 4.82
C PRO A 428 -4.21 -26.90 5.13
N PRO A 429 -4.76 -27.65 4.17
CA PRO A 429 -5.99 -28.37 4.41
C PRO A 429 -5.75 -29.12 5.72
N TYR A 430 -6.49 -28.74 6.78
CA TYR A 430 -6.39 -29.48 8.02
C TYR A 430 -6.82 -30.86 7.61
N PHE A 431 -5.91 -31.82 7.72
CA PHE A 431 -6.24 -33.17 7.30
C PHE A 431 -6.94 -33.85 8.46
N ILE A 432 -8.20 -34.22 8.25
CA ILE A 432 -8.80 -35.26 9.07
C ILE A 432 -8.14 -36.55 8.60
N ASN A 433 -7.25 -37.10 9.42
CA ASN A 433 -6.67 -38.40 9.18
C ASN A 433 -7.59 -39.48 9.76
N VAL A 434 -8.27 -40.20 8.88
CA VAL A 434 -9.10 -41.36 9.26
C VAL A 434 -8.23 -42.60 9.22
N THR A 435 -8.10 -43.26 10.35
CA THR A 435 -7.26 -44.46 10.49
C THR A 435 -8.07 -45.75 10.32
N THR A 436 -9.35 -45.76 10.72
CA THR A 436 -10.26 -46.90 10.60
C THR A 436 -11.72 -46.45 10.37
N PRO A 437 -12.55 -47.26 9.68
CA PRO A 437 -12.21 -48.50 8.97
C PRO A 437 -11.39 -48.24 7.69
N THR A 438 -10.69 -49.26 7.20
CA THR A 438 -9.79 -49.15 6.02
C THR A 438 -10.51 -48.73 4.73
N THR A 439 -11.81 -48.95 4.65
CA THR A 439 -12.68 -48.55 3.52
C THR A 439 -12.79 -47.04 3.34
N VAL A 440 -12.59 -46.26 4.40
CA VAL A 440 -12.59 -44.79 4.39
C VAL A 440 -11.33 -44.23 5.04
N ALA A 441 -10.26 -45.03 5.15
CA ALA A 441 -9.00 -44.55 5.70
C ALA A 441 -8.33 -43.60 4.70
N GLY A 442 -7.80 -42.48 5.19
CA GLY A 442 -7.20 -41.47 4.34
C GLY A 442 -7.17 -40.08 4.97
N ASN A 443 -6.59 -39.15 4.22
CA ASN A 443 -6.52 -37.74 4.58
C ASN A 443 -7.64 -36.98 3.87
N TYR A 444 -8.55 -36.41 4.64
CA TYR A 444 -9.63 -35.58 4.12
C TYR A 444 -9.35 -34.12 4.36
N THR A 445 -9.54 -33.31 3.32
CA THR A 445 -9.36 -31.86 3.41
C THR A 445 -10.43 -31.24 4.29
N ALA A 446 -10.00 -30.48 5.28
CA ALA A 446 -10.88 -29.71 6.15
C ALA A 446 -10.35 -28.29 6.39
N VAL A 447 -11.24 -27.40 6.83
CA VAL A 447 -10.93 -26.00 7.16
C VAL A 447 -11.35 -25.73 8.60
N GLU A 448 -10.43 -25.26 9.43
CA GLU A 448 -10.73 -24.91 10.83
C GLU A 448 -11.73 -23.76 10.96
N GLY A 449 -12.57 -23.81 12.00
CA GLY A 449 -13.50 -22.76 12.37
C GLY A 449 -12.84 -21.62 13.15
N GLY A 450 -13.31 -20.38 12.92
CA GLY A 450 -12.72 -19.17 13.51
C GLY A 450 -13.55 -18.54 14.62
N PHE A 451 -14.02 -19.31 15.61
CA PHE A 451 -14.96 -18.80 16.64
C PHE A 451 -14.30 -18.13 17.85
N SER A 452 -13.08 -18.56 18.17
CA SER A 452 -12.34 -18.19 19.38
C SER A 452 -10.85 -18.45 19.15
N THR A 453 -9.97 -17.71 19.83
CA THR A 453 -8.54 -18.06 19.88
C THR A 453 -8.27 -19.25 20.80
N ASN A 454 -9.17 -19.53 21.75
CA ASN A 454 -9.02 -20.59 22.74
C ASN A 454 -9.26 -21.99 22.18
N ASN A 455 -9.87 -22.11 21.00
CA ASN A 455 -10.21 -23.39 20.39
C ASN A 455 -9.39 -23.70 19.13
N SER A 456 -8.32 -22.95 18.87
CA SER A 456 -7.46 -23.18 17.71
C SER A 456 -6.58 -24.41 17.91
N LEU A 457 -6.53 -25.29 16.90
CA LEU A 457 -5.62 -26.42 16.75
C LEU A 457 -4.15 -25.98 16.74
N PHE A 458 -3.87 -24.72 16.37
CA PHE A 458 -2.53 -24.15 16.55
C PHE A 458 -2.09 -24.17 18.02
N THR A 459 -3.02 -23.85 18.92
CA THR A 459 -2.78 -23.80 20.37
C THR A 459 -2.95 -25.15 21.03
N LEU A 460 -3.97 -25.92 20.61
CA LEU A 460 -4.37 -27.17 21.25
C LEU A 460 -3.62 -28.41 20.72
N GLY A 461 -2.99 -28.30 19.56
CA GLY A 461 -2.38 -29.43 18.87
C GLY A 461 -3.41 -30.39 18.25
N PRO A 462 -2.94 -31.52 17.66
CA PRO A 462 -3.81 -32.49 17.03
C PRO A 462 -4.72 -33.21 18.04
N ILE A 463 -6.00 -33.39 17.69
CA ILE A 463 -6.98 -34.13 18.48
C ILE A 463 -7.29 -35.46 17.80
N SER A 464 -7.27 -36.54 18.59
CA SER A 464 -7.63 -37.89 18.15
C SER A 464 -8.85 -38.40 18.92
N GLY A 465 -9.77 -39.06 18.25
CA GLY A 465 -10.96 -39.63 18.87
C GLY A 465 -11.82 -40.39 17.87
N THR A 466 -12.79 -41.14 18.38
CA THR A 466 -13.80 -41.79 17.52
C THR A 466 -14.87 -40.80 17.10
N LEU A 467 -15.39 -40.93 15.88
CA LEU A 467 -16.52 -40.11 15.43
C LEU A 467 -17.81 -40.52 16.15
N GLY A 468 -18.64 -39.54 16.48
CA GLY A 468 -19.99 -39.75 16.98
C GLY A 468 -20.96 -38.77 16.33
N LEU A 469 -22.05 -39.27 15.74
CA LEU A 469 -23.02 -38.43 15.05
C LEU A 469 -23.89 -37.67 16.06
N TYR A 470 -24.03 -36.35 15.89
CA TYR A 470 -24.76 -35.50 16.83
C TYR A 470 -26.28 -35.67 16.68
N ALA A 471 -27.00 -36.21 17.65
CA ALA A 471 -28.46 -36.34 17.59
C ALA A 471 -29.16 -35.19 18.32
N ASP A 472 -29.85 -34.31 17.59
CA ASP A 472 -30.65 -33.22 18.17
C ASP A 472 -31.84 -33.75 18.99
N ALA A 473 -31.94 -33.34 20.26
CA ALA A 473 -33.03 -33.74 21.15
C ALA A 473 -34.40 -33.35 20.60
N GLY A 474 -35.36 -34.27 20.69
CA GLY A 474 -36.75 -34.02 20.30
C GLY A 474 -37.00 -33.95 18.78
N SER A 475 -36.03 -34.32 17.94
CA SER A 475 -36.20 -34.36 16.48
C SER A 475 -36.60 -35.76 15.98
N SER A 476 -37.57 -35.82 15.05
CA SER A 476 -37.98 -37.04 14.34
C SER A 476 -38.41 -36.67 12.91
N PRO A 477 -37.64 -37.05 11.86
CA PRO A 477 -36.35 -37.73 11.92
C PRO A 477 -35.24 -36.86 12.54
N LEU A 478 -34.12 -37.49 12.94
CA LEU A 478 -32.95 -36.78 13.45
C LEU A 478 -32.38 -35.84 12.37
N THR A 479 -32.09 -34.60 12.76
CA THR A 479 -31.59 -33.57 11.82
C THR A 479 -30.07 -33.44 11.79
N TYR A 480 -29.42 -33.87 12.88
CA TYR A 480 -27.96 -33.83 13.06
C TYR A 480 -27.31 -32.45 12.88
N LEU A 481 -28.07 -31.39 13.13
CA LEU A 481 -27.62 -30.02 12.95
C LEU A 481 -26.91 -29.47 14.19
N ALA A 482 -27.09 -30.06 15.37
CA ALA A 482 -26.63 -29.49 16.63
C ALA A 482 -27.19 -28.09 16.92
N CYS A 483 -28.42 -27.82 16.49
CA CYS A 483 -29.10 -26.56 16.77
C CYS A 483 -29.78 -26.54 18.15
N GLY A 484 -30.01 -27.71 18.74
CA GLY A 484 -30.51 -27.88 20.10
C GLY A 484 -29.55 -28.68 20.98
N ALA A 485 -30.04 -29.06 22.16
CA ALA A 485 -29.31 -29.96 23.06
C ALA A 485 -29.14 -31.36 22.44
N TYR A 486 -28.13 -32.09 22.90
CA TYR A 486 -27.90 -33.46 22.48
C TYR A 486 -28.92 -34.40 23.13
N GLY A 487 -29.60 -35.22 22.32
CA GLY A 487 -30.60 -36.19 22.77
C GLY A 487 -30.32 -37.63 22.33
N GLY A 488 -29.11 -37.91 21.86
CA GLY A 488 -28.72 -39.26 21.44
C GLY A 488 -28.45 -40.20 22.62
N THR A 489 -28.66 -41.49 22.39
CA THR A 489 -28.38 -42.54 23.38
C THR A 489 -26.90 -42.92 23.48
N THR A 490 -26.10 -42.59 22.47
CA THR A 490 -24.65 -42.83 22.46
C THR A 490 -23.91 -41.63 23.05
N PRO A 491 -23.03 -41.75 24.05
CA PRO A 491 -22.31 -40.60 24.58
C PRO A 491 -21.34 -39.98 23.56
N LEU A 492 -21.27 -38.64 23.53
CA LEU A 492 -20.24 -37.88 22.80
C LEU A 492 -19.01 -37.57 23.67
N THR A 493 -19.03 -37.91 24.96
CA THR A 493 -17.91 -37.71 25.88
C THR A 493 -16.63 -38.37 25.35
N GLY A 494 -15.58 -37.57 25.14
CA GLY A 494 -14.29 -38.06 24.62
C GLY A 494 -14.28 -38.36 23.11
N LYS A 495 -15.38 -38.08 22.40
CA LYS A 495 -15.52 -38.31 20.95
C LYS A 495 -15.40 -37.01 20.15
N ILE A 496 -15.20 -37.16 18.85
CA ILE A 496 -15.29 -36.06 17.89
C ILE A 496 -16.72 -36.06 17.34
N ALA A 497 -17.45 -34.97 17.60
CA ALA A 497 -18.83 -34.84 17.14
C ALA A 497 -18.87 -34.61 15.63
N LEU A 498 -19.64 -35.43 14.90
CA LEU A 498 -19.93 -35.22 13.48
C LEU A 498 -21.34 -34.63 13.35
N LEU A 499 -21.46 -33.48 12.67
CA LEU A 499 -22.71 -32.74 12.56
C LEU A 499 -22.82 -32.05 11.19
N TYR A 500 -24.03 -31.69 10.78
CA TYR A 500 -24.29 -31.05 9.49
C TYR A 500 -24.44 -29.53 9.61
N ARG A 501 -23.96 -28.83 8.58
CA ARG A 501 -24.31 -27.43 8.34
C ARG A 501 -25.82 -27.32 8.10
N GLY A 502 -26.44 -26.29 8.67
CA GLY A 502 -27.88 -26.07 8.57
C GLY A 502 -28.26 -24.65 8.98
N THR A 503 -29.40 -24.52 9.65
CA THR A 503 -30.10 -23.25 9.87
C THR A 503 -29.60 -22.41 11.06
N CYS A 504 -28.83 -23.00 11.97
CA CYS A 504 -28.28 -22.29 13.13
C CYS A 504 -26.79 -21.93 12.96
N ASN A 505 -26.34 -20.95 13.75
CA ASN A 505 -24.97 -20.44 13.75
C ASN A 505 -23.95 -21.54 14.09
N PHE A 506 -22.78 -21.50 13.43
CA PHE A 506 -21.74 -22.51 13.62
C PHE A 506 -21.16 -22.54 15.03
N SER A 507 -20.94 -21.37 15.66
CA SER A 507 -20.46 -21.30 17.04
C SER A 507 -21.42 -22.00 18.02
N ALA A 508 -22.74 -21.85 17.83
CA ALA A 508 -23.75 -22.52 18.64
C ALA A 508 -23.70 -24.06 18.45
N LYS A 509 -23.50 -24.54 17.21
CA LYS A 509 -23.35 -25.97 16.91
C LYS A 509 -22.18 -26.60 17.69
N VAL A 510 -21.02 -25.97 17.61
CA VAL A 510 -19.81 -26.46 18.28
C VAL A 510 -19.91 -26.31 19.78
N LYS A 511 -20.55 -25.23 20.28
CA LYS A 511 -20.86 -25.09 21.70
C LYS A 511 -21.75 -26.22 22.21
N ASN A 512 -22.78 -26.59 21.46
CA ASN A 512 -23.68 -27.70 21.82
C ASN A 512 -22.96 -29.05 21.79
N ALA A 513 -22.01 -29.26 20.87
CA ALA A 513 -21.13 -30.44 20.88
C ALA A 513 -20.21 -30.47 22.12
N GLN A 514 -19.63 -29.33 22.48
CA GLN A 514 -18.82 -29.18 23.70
C GLN A 514 -19.63 -29.49 24.96
N LEU A 515 -20.85 -28.95 25.07
CA LEU A 515 -21.75 -29.21 26.20
C LEU A 515 -22.17 -30.69 26.27
N ALA A 516 -22.19 -31.39 25.14
CA ALA A 516 -22.42 -32.83 25.07
C ALA A 516 -21.17 -33.68 25.40
N GLY A 517 -20.03 -33.05 25.73
CA GLY A 517 -18.79 -33.71 26.13
C GLY A 517 -17.83 -34.05 24.99
N ALA A 518 -18.11 -33.62 23.76
CA ALA A 518 -17.21 -33.83 22.63
C ALA A 518 -15.87 -33.11 22.86
N VAL A 519 -14.78 -33.70 22.36
CA VAL A 519 -13.42 -33.13 22.45
C VAL A 519 -13.04 -32.33 21.21
N ALA A 520 -13.78 -32.48 20.11
CA ALA A 520 -13.71 -31.69 18.89
C ALA A 520 -15.00 -31.83 18.09
N ALA A 521 -15.19 -31.02 17.05
CA ALA A 521 -16.33 -31.13 16.14
C ALA A 521 -15.93 -31.08 14.65
N ILE A 522 -16.57 -31.91 13.83
CA ILE A 522 -16.48 -31.89 12.37
C ILE A 522 -17.84 -31.51 11.80
N VAL A 523 -17.89 -30.43 11.04
CA VAL A 523 -19.10 -29.91 10.40
C VAL A 523 -19.10 -30.26 8.92
N ILE A 524 -20.08 -31.05 8.50
CA ILE A 524 -20.27 -31.42 7.09
C ILE A 524 -20.94 -30.26 6.36
N ASN A 525 -20.30 -29.74 5.32
CA ASN A 525 -20.90 -28.71 4.48
C ASN A 525 -22.15 -29.25 3.76
N ASN A 526 -23.20 -28.44 3.65
CA ASN A 526 -24.44 -28.79 2.97
C ASN A 526 -24.52 -28.23 1.53
N VAL A 527 -23.47 -27.55 1.08
CA VAL A 527 -23.29 -27.06 -0.29
C VAL A 527 -22.11 -27.81 -0.91
N ALA A 528 -22.28 -28.25 -2.17
CA ALA A 528 -21.21 -28.89 -2.92
C ALA A 528 -20.03 -27.92 -3.15
N GLY A 529 -18.80 -28.45 -3.11
CA GLY A 529 -17.57 -27.68 -3.28
C GLY A 529 -16.63 -27.79 -2.08
N ALA A 530 -15.58 -26.97 -2.10
CA ALA A 530 -14.57 -26.95 -1.04
C ALA A 530 -15.18 -26.52 0.31
N PRO A 531 -14.69 -27.06 1.44
CA PRO A 531 -15.05 -26.55 2.77
C PRO A 531 -14.65 -25.08 2.92
N THR A 532 -15.40 -24.35 3.74
CA THR A 532 -15.17 -22.92 4.01
C THR A 532 -14.90 -22.68 5.48
N VAL A 533 -14.25 -21.57 5.82
CA VAL A 533 -14.08 -21.17 7.23
C VAL A 533 -15.46 -20.96 7.86
N MET A 534 -15.69 -21.62 9.00
CA MET A 534 -16.90 -21.42 9.78
C MET A 534 -16.78 -20.12 10.58
N GLY A 535 -17.65 -19.16 10.29
CA GLY A 535 -17.68 -17.85 10.96
C GLY A 535 -18.59 -17.81 12.20
N GLY A 536 -18.40 -16.78 13.03
CA GLY A 536 -19.11 -16.54 14.29
C GLY A 536 -18.13 -16.12 15.40
N THR A 537 -18.64 -15.69 16.55
CA THR A 537 -17.81 -15.34 17.72
C THR A 537 -18.42 -15.92 18.98
N ASP A 538 -17.68 -16.77 19.69
CA ASP A 538 -18.04 -17.28 21.02
C ASP A 538 -16.77 -17.76 21.74
N ASN A 539 -16.20 -16.88 22.57
CA ASN A 539 -14.96 -17.16 23.30
C ASN A 539 -15.10 -18.25 24.39
N THR A 540 -16.32 -18.72 24.66
CA THR A 540 -16.58 -19.83 25.60
C THR A 540 -16.49 -21.20 24.92
N VAL A 541 -16.34 -21.25 23.59
CA VAL A 541 -15.98 -22.47 22.86
C VAL A 541 -14.48 -22.72 23.03
N THR A 542 -14.15 -23.90 23.54
CA THR A 542 -12.79 -24.34 23.90
C THR A 542 -12.38 -25.61 23.16
N ILE A 543 -13.29 -26.27 22.44
CA ILE A 543 -12.97 -27.45 21.61
C ILE A 543 -12.72 -27.04 20.16
N PRO A 544 -11.70 -27.61 19.49
CA PRO A 544 -11.44 -27.29 18.10
C PRO A 544 -12.53 -27.83 17.19
N SER A 545 -12.65 -27.21 16.03
CA SER A 545 -13.64 -27.63 15.04
C SER A 545 -13.19 -27.36 13.62
N VAL A 546 -13.57 -28.25 12.71
CA VAL A 546 -13.25 -28.14 11.29
C VAL A 546 -14.49 -28.36 10.43
N MET A 547 -14.52 -27.79 9.23
CA MET A 547 -15.50 -28.07 8.19
C MET A 547 -14.91 -29.02 7.16
N ILE A 548 -15.69 -30.02 6.75
CA ILE A 548 -15.37 -30.96 5.67
C ILE A 548 -16.35 -30.78 4.49
N SER A 549 -15.94 -31.17 3.29
CA SER A 549 -16.79 -31.13 2.09
C SER A 549 -18.07 -31.98 2.27
N GLN A 550 -19.12 -31.67 1.49
CA GLN A 550 -20.36 -32.45 1.51
C GLN A 550 -20.12 -33.92 1.14
N ALA A 551 -19.32 -34.16 0.10
CA ALA A 551 -19.05 -35.50 -0.42
C ALA A 551 -18.26 -36.35 0.58
N ASP A 552 -17.17 -35.80 1.12
CA ASP A 552 -16.33 -36.52 2.08
C ASP A 552 -17.05 -36.72 3.42
N GLY A 553 -17.77 -35.71 3.89
CA GLY A 553 -18.57 -35.80 5.11
C GLY A 553 -19.65 -36.88 5.03
N ALA A 554 -20.28 -37.07 3.86
CA ALA A 554 -21.25 -38.14 3.65
C ALA A 554 -20.61 -39.54 3.74
N LEU A 555 -19.38 -39.70 3.22
CA LEU A 555 -18.62 -40.95 3.36
C LEU A 555 -18.35 -41.29 4.83
N LEU A 556 -17.94 -40.30 5.62
CA LEU A 556 -17.68 -40.49 7.05
C LEU A 556 -18.97 -40.75 7.83
N ALA A 557 -20.03 -39.98 7.56
CA ALA A 557 -21.33 -40.16 8.24
C ALA A 557 -21.90 -41.57 8.03
N ALA A 558 -21.72 -42.16 6.84
CA ALA A 558 -22.16 -43.52 6.54
C ALA A 558 -21.46 -44.61 7.37
N GLN A 559 -20.30 -44.33 7.99
CA GLN A 559 -19.58 -45.27 8.86
C GLN A 559 -19.93 -45.12 10.35
N VAL A 560 -20.67 -44.07 10.70
CA VAL A 560 -21.03 -43.73 12.10
C VAL A 560 -22.53 -43.96 12.36
N ALA A 561 -23.32 -44.15 11.29
CA ALA A 561 -24.77 -44.33 11.29
C ALA A 561 -25.22 -45.68 11.85
#